data_AF-A0A9P1DRA0-F1
#
_entry.id   AF-A0A9P1DRA0-F1
#
_cell.length_a   1.000
_cell.length_b   1.000
_cell.length_c   1.000
_cell.angle_alpha   90.00
_cell.angle_beta   90.00
_cell.angle_gamma   90.00
#
_symmetry.space_group_name_H-M   'P 1'
#
loop_
_entity.id
_entity.type
_entity.pdbx_description
1 polymer ?
#
loop_
_entity_poly.entity_id
_entity_poly.type
_entity_poly.pdbx_seq_one_letter_code
_entity_poly.pdbx_strand_id
1 'polypeptide(L)'
;MPTRFEYAMWTSLDDVGTRDFPPGACRKKAIHFHVQPCEFWHQLTSPYFQANMSPDSIVQLTAAISISLCFLEPAMPDHRAAQSLQERRITQFDELITGCRLILETCGKPKFLESIFVLWGQLSQALYLLERTLWPEQRPDTPLHLRLPNAPRPLGDLLLDAFTPNIQYIYNAINALSTFHTWFTDSYSVELHSDFNSVLEDSILIFRSVETLLRLKQRYIARAPRDPAIDLDPPEDTATGTTEPATGSAPPADAPAPEGPMELLSDTGTPLQWY
;
A
#
# COMPACT_ATOMS: atom_id res chain seq x y z
N MET A 1 11.16 -3.26 9.74
CA MET A 1 10.50 -2.03 9.26
C MET A 1 9.51 -1.61 10.34
N PRO A 2 9.52 -0.35 10.80
CA PRO A 2 8.63 0.08 11.88
C PRO A 2 7.17 0.12 11.39
N THR A 3 6.24 -0.32 12.25
CA THR A 3 4.81 -0.13 12.08
C THR A 3 4.50 1.37 12.08
N ARG A 4 3.95 1.88 10.97
CA ARG A 4 3.97 3.32 10.63
C ARG A 4 2.85 4.15 11.27
N PHE A 5 2.56 3.92 12.55
CA PHE A 5 1.67 4.77 13.37
C PHE A 5 2.11 4.76 14.84
N GLU A 6 2.99 5.69 15.21
CA GLU A 6 3.05 6.16 16.60
C GLU A 6 1.96 7.22 16.78
N TYR A 7 0.74 6.78 17.13
CA TYR A 7 -0.25 7.69 17.68
C TYR A 7 0.30 8.24 19.01
N ALA A 8 0.63 9.53 19.02
CA ALA A 8 1.15 10.19 20.20
C ALA A 8 0.18 10.00 21.38
N MET A 9 0.73 9.53 22.50
CA MET A 9 -0.02 9.06 23.66
C MET A 9 -0.85 10.19 24.29
N TRP A 10 -2.17 10.18 24.08
CA TRP A 10 -3.10 11.14 24.68
C TRP A 10 -3.36 10.78 26.16
N THR A 11 -2.65 11.43 27.08
CA THR A 11 -2.99 11.37 28.50
C THR A 11 -4.19 12.26 28.81
N SER A 12 -5.20 11.70 29.47
CA SER A 12 -6.41 12.41 29.89
C SER A 12 -6.07 13.55 30.84
N LEU A 13 -6.57 14.75 30.56
CA LEU A 13 -6.28 15.95 31.34
C LEU A 13 -7.40 16.21 32.37
N ASP A 14 -7.60 15.21 33.23
CA ASP A 14 -8.54 15.22 34.36
C ASP A 14 -7.85 14.73 35.65
N ASP A 15 -6.73 15.35 36.02
CA ASP A 15 -6.31 15.41 37.43
C ASP A 15 -5.56 16.71 37.73
N VAL A 16 -5.76 17.26 38.94
CA VAL A 16 -5.40 18.64 39.29
C VAL A 16 -4.05 18.69 40.01
N GLY A 17 -3.06 19.39 39.43
CA GLY A 17 -1.77 19.60 40.11
C GLY A 17 -0.84 20.57 39.39
N THR A 18 -0.72 21.79 39.94
CA THR A 18 0.13 22.88 39.42
C THR A 18 1.60 22.49 39.27
N ARG A 19 2.06 22.23 38.03
CA ARG A 19 3.48 22.26 37.65
C ARG A 19 3.65 22.83 36.24
N ASP A 20 4.66 23.68 36.09
CA ASP A 20 4.97 24.38 34.85
C ASP A 20 5.37 23.42 33.72
N PHE A 21 4.75 23.59 32.55
CA PHE A 21 5.14 22.91 31.32
C PHE A 21 6.02 23.84 30.46
N PRO A 22 7.01 23.29 29.73
CA PRO A 22 7.89 24.08 28.86
C PRO A 22 7.13 24.70 27.66
N PRO A 23 7.62 25.81 27.09
CA PRO A 23 6.96 26.51 26.00
C PRO A 23 7.01 25.67 24.71
N GLY A 24 5.87 25.10 24.31
CA GLY A 24 5.75 24.31 23.07
C GLY A 24 4.54 23.38 22.99
N ALA A 25 3.84 23.11 24.10
CA ALA A 25 2.68 22.23 24.11
C ALA A 25 1.44 22.85 23.43
N CYS A 26 1.13 22.40 22.21
CA CYS A 26 -0.13 22.76 21.53
C CYS A 26 -1.34 22.14 22.25
N ARG A 27 -2.11 22.97 22.97
CA ARG A 27 -3.45 22.60 23.43
C ARG A 27 -4.39 22.41 22.23
N LYS A 28 -4.83 21.19 21.95
CA LYS A 28 -5.98 20.92 21.05
C LYS A 28 -7.19 20.58 21.91
N LYS A 29 -8.29 21.31 21.70
CA LYS A 29 -9.58 21.09 22.36
C LYS A 29 -10.27 19.85 21.78
N ALA A 30 -11.17 19.23 22.55
CA ALA A 30 -12.15 18.31 21.97
C ALA A 30 -12.96 19.04 20.88
N ILE A 31 -13.01 18.46 19.68
CA ILE A 31 -13.77 18.99 18.54
C ILE A 31 -15.05 18.17 18.44
N HIS A 32 -16.21 18.81 18.58
CA HIS A 32 -17.48 18.18 18.24
C HIS A 32 -17.55 17.96 16.73
N PHE A 33 -17.84 16.73 16.31
CA PHE A 33 -18.14 16.43 14.91
C PHE A 33 -19.48 17.05 14.51
N HIS A 34 -19.43 17.93 13.51
CA HIS A 34 -20.61 18.34 12.76
C HIS A 34 -20.19 18.60 11.31
N VAL A 35 -20.21 17.55 10.48
CA VAL A 35 -19.88 17.64 9.06
C VAL A 35 -21.00 18.41 8.36
N GLN A 36 -20.77 19.68 8.02
CA GLN A 36 -21.69 20.43 7.16
C GLN A 36 -21.59 19.91 5.72
N PRO A 37 -22.70 19.45 5.10
CA PRO A 37 -22.63 18.80 3.79
C PRO A 37 -22.14 19.68 2.63
N CYS A 38 -22.11 21.01 2.75
CA CYS A 38 -21.88 21.89 1.60
C CYS A 38 -20.39 22.11 1.26
N GLU A 39 -19.49 22.20 2.24
CA GLU A 39 -18.04 22.36 1.96
C GLU A 39 -17.37 21.03 1.58
N PHE A 40 -17.98 19.91 1.97
CA PHE A 40 -17.57 18.54 1.66
C PHE A 40 -17.37 18.28 0.16
N TRP A 41 -18.27 18.80 -0.69
CA TRP A 41 -18.28 18.52 -2.13
C TRP A 41 -17.11 19.12 -2.91
N HIS A 42 -16.53 20.23 -2.43
CA HIS A 42 -15.43 20.90 -3.12
C HIS A 42 -14.07 20.20 -2.94
N GLN A 43 -13.95 19.24 -2.01
CA GLN A 43 -12.68 18.56 -1.71
C GLN A 43 -12.52 17.21 -2.45
N LEU A 44 -13.60 16.67 -3.04
CA LEU A 44 -13.61 15.38 -3.75
C LEU A 44 -12.85 15.38 -5.09
N THR A 45 -12.41 16.53 -5.59
CA THR A 45 -11.77 16.67 -6.90
C THR A 45 -10.29 16.32 -6.88
N SER A 46 -9.97 15.04 -6.66
CA SER A 46 -8.63 14.50 -6.92
C SER A 46 -8.42 14.34 -8.44
N PRO A 47 -7.30 14.81 -9.03
CA PRO A 47 -7.12 14.85 -10.48
C PRO A 47 -7.06 13.47 -11.17
N TYR A 48 -6.90 12.39 -10.40
CA TYR A 48 -6.89 11.02 -10.92
C TYR A 48 -8.28 10.50 -11.35
N PHE A 49 -9.37 11.09 -10.84
CA PHE A 49 -10.74 10.67 -11.14
C PHE A 49 -11.48 11.59 -12.13
N GLN A 50 -10.95 12.78 -12.42
CA GLN A 50 -11.66 13.76 -13.29
C GLN A 50 -11.58 13.46 -14.79
N ALA A 51 -10.70 12.55 -15.23
CA ALA A 51 -10.59 12.16 -16.63
C ALA A 51 -11.69 11.15 -17.03
N ASN A 52 -12.85 11.67 -17.43
CA ASN A 52 -13.98 10.96 -18.05
C ASN A 52 -14.87 10.08 -17.13
N MET A 53 -15.21 10.52 -15.91
CA MET A 53 -16.29 9.88 -15.15
C MET A 53 -17.68 10.23 -15.72
N SER A 54 -18.56 9.23 -15.80
CA SER A 54 -19.99 9.46 -16.04
C SER A 54 -20.67 9.98 -14.76
N PRO A 55 -21.85 10.61 -14.84
CA PRO A 55 -22.63 11.02 -13.67
C PRO A 55 -22.88 9.86 -12.70
N ASP A 56 -23.19 8.67 -13.22
CA ASP A 56 -23.44 7.46 -12.41
C ASP A 56 -22.18 7.04 -11.64
N SER A 57 -21.01 7.08 -12.28
CA SER A 57 -19.73 6.80 -11.60
C SER A 57 -19.40 7.81 -10.50
N ILE A 58 -19.78 9.08 -10.65
CA ILE A 58 -19.63 10.10 -9.60
C ILE A 58 -20.54 9.78 -8.41
N VAL A 59 -21.79 9.38 -8.66
CA VAL A 59 -22.75 8.98 -7.61
C VAL A 59 -22.28 7.71 -6.88
N GLN A 60 -21.83 6.69 -7.61
CA GLN A 60 -21.28 5.45 -7.03
C GLN A 60 -20.03 5.72 -6.18
N LEU A 61 -19.07 6.50 -6.70
CA LEU A 61 -17.86 6.89 -5.96
C LEU A 61 -18.21 7.67 -4.68
N THR A 62 -19.13 8.63 -4.80
CA THR A 62 -19.65 9.43 -3.68
C THR A 62 -20.27 8.54 -2.62
N ALA A 63 -21.20 7.65 -3.00
CA ALA A 63 -21.88 6.76 -2.08
C ALA A 63 -20.89 5.83 -1.35
N ALA A 64 -19.92 5.25 -2.07
CA ALA A 64 -18.87 4.43 -1.47
C ALA A 64 -18.02 5.22 -0.46
N ILE A 65 -17.58 6.44 -0.80
CA ILE A 65 -16.84 7.32 0.13
C ILE A 65 -17.68 7.67 1.37
N SER A 66 -18.96 8.01 1.20
CA SER A 66 -19.86 8.31 2.32
C SER A 66 -20.08 7.09 3.23
N ILE A 67 -20.30 5.90 2.67
CA ILE A 67 -20.43 4.64 3.42
C ILE A 67 -19.12 4.34 4.18
N SER A 68 -17.97 4.50 3.52
CA SER A 68 -16.65 4.35 4.13
C SER A 68 -16.40 5.35 5.27
N LEU A 69 -16.86 6.60 5.16
CA LEU A 69 -16.81 7.57 6.26
C LEU A 69 -17.73 7.19 7.42
N CYS A 70 -18.95 6.71 7.13
CA CYS A 70 -19.86 6.18 8.16
C CYS A 70 -19.33 4.92 8.86
N PHE A 71 -18.45 4.13 8.22
CA PHE A 71 -17.70 3.10 8.93
C PHE A 71 -16.70 3.73 9.92
N LEU A 72 -15.94 4.74 9.48
CA LEU A 72 -14.94 5.40 10.31
C LEU A 72 -15.55 6.19 11.50
N GLU A 73 -16.86 6.44 11.51
CA GLU A 73 -17.59 7.10 12.61
C GLU A 73 -18.43 6.10 13.45
N PRO A 74 -17.97 5.70 14.65
CA PRO A 74 -18.71 4.77 15.49
C PRO A 74 -19.82 5.47 16.30
N ALA A 75 -21.08 5.12 16.00
CA ALA A 75 -22.25 5.56 16.74
C ALA A 75 -22.36 4.89 18.14
N MET A 76 -21.53 5.31 19.10
CA MET A 76 -21.58 4.82 20.49
C MET A 76 -21.66 5.98 21.51
N PRO A 77 -22.42 5.83 22.60
CA PRO A 77 -22.61 6.90 23.59
C PRO A 77 -21.42 7.08 24.54
N ASP A 78 -20.64 6.03 24.80
CA ASP A 78 -19.37 6.15 25.52
C ASP A 78 -18.30 6.67 24.56
N HIS A 79 -17.80 7.87 24.86
CA HIS A 79 -16.81 8.58 24.06
C HIS A 79 -15.47 7.83 24.00
N ARG A 80 -15.08 7.13 25.08
CA ARG A 80 -13.81 6.40 25.13
C ARG A 80 -13.87 5.12 24.30
N ALA A 81 -14.96 4.36 24.43
CA ALA A 81 -15.23 3.22 23.57
C ALA A 81 -15.36 3.65 22.09
N ALA A 82 -16.05 4.76 21.81
CA ALA A 82 -16.17 5.32 20.45
C ALA A 82 -14.80 5.64 19.85
N GLN A 83 -13.94 6.38 20.58
CA GLN A 83 -12.58 6.70 20.13
C GLN A 83 -11.76 5.44 19.83
N SER A 84 -11.70 4.47 20.75
CA SER A 84 -10.93 3.24 20.54
C SER A 84 -11.44 2.39 19.36
N LEU A 85 -12.74 2.43 19.07
CA LEU A 85 -13.33 1.77 17.91
C LEU A 85 -12.99 2.52 16.60
N GLN A 86 -12.99 3.86 16.62
CA GLN A 86 -12.57 4.69 15.48
C GLN A 86 -11.10 4.45 15.13
N GLU A 87 -10.19 4.50 16.11
CA GLU A 87 -8.75 4.21 15.93
C GLU A 87 -8.53 2.82 15.30
N ARG A 88 -9.28 1.80 15.76
CA ARG A 88 -9.26 0.46 15.18
C ARG A 88 -9.75 0.44 13.74
N ARG A 89 -10.84 1.13 13.41
CA ARG A 89 -11.41 1.17 12.05
C ARG A 89 -10.54 1.95 11.06
N ILE A 90 -9.88 3.02 11.51
CA ILE A 90 -8.82 3.72 10.76
C ILE A 90 -7.69 2.74 10.43
N THR A 91 -7.17 2.04 11.44
CA THR A 91 -6.11 1.03 11.25
C THR A 91 -6.53 -0.05 10.23
N GLN A 92 -7.77 -0.52 10.27
CA GLN A 92 -8.30 -1.47 9.30
C GLN A 92 -8.32 -0.90 7.86
N PHE A 93 -8.65 0.38 7.67
CA PHE A 93 -8.58 1.02 6.37
C PHE A 93 -7.14 1.19 5.88
N ASP A 94 -6.18 1.53 6.75
CA ASP A 94 -4.77 1.56 6.40
C ASP A 94 -4.22 0.20 5.97
N GLU A 95 -4.63 -0.88 6.66
CA GLU A 95 -4.31 -2.25 6.28
C GLU A 95 -4.88 -2.61 4.89
N LEU A 96 -6.13 -2.21 4.61
CA LEU A 96 -6.77 -2.38 3.30
C LEU A 96 -6.07 -1.60 2.19
N ILE A 97 -5.86 -0.30 2.38
CA ILE A 97 -5.19 0.59 1.43
C ILE A 97 -3.79 0.07 1.13
N THR A 98 -3.06 -0.37 2.17
CA THR A 98 -1.73 -0.97 2.02
C THR A 98 -1.78 -2.29 1.26
N GLY A 99 -2.70 -3.20 1.60
CA GLY A 99 -2.85 -4.49 0.92
C GLY A 99 -3.21 -4.33 -0.57
N CYS A 100 -4.17 -3.45 -0.90
CA CYS A 100 -4.57 -3.17 -2.28
C CYS A 100 -3.40 -2.53 -3.05
N ARG A 101 -2.72 -1.54 -2.45
CA ARG A 101 -1.55 -0.91 -3.06
C ARG A 101 -0.45 -1.93 -3.35
N LEU A 102 -0.12 -2.82 -2.42
CA LEU A 102 0.91 -3.84 -2.61
C LEU A 102 0.61 -4.77 -3.81
N ILE A 103 -0.65 -5.16 -3.99
CA ILE A 103 -1.08 -5.95 -5.15
C ILE A 103 -0.93 -5.12 -6.44
N LEU A 104 -1.41 -3.87 -6.46
CA LEU A 104 -1.39 -2.99 -7.64
C LEU A 104 0.02 -2.51 -8.03
N GLU A 105 0.91 -2.23 -7.08
CA GLU A 105 2.31 -1.85 -7.33
C GLU A 105 3.15 -3.06 -7.80
N THR A 106 2.70 -4.29 -7.55
CA THR A 106 3.33 -5.51 -8.08
C THR A 106 2.78 -5.91 -9.45
N CYS A 107 1.45 -5.95 -9.59
CA CYS A 107 0.76 -6.50 -10.76
C CYS A 107 0.29 -5.44 -11.78
N GLY A 108 0.30 -4.16 -11.43
CA GLY A 108 -0.28 -3.10 -12.26
C GLY A 108 -1.81 -3.09 -12.20
N LYS A 109 -2.43 -2.62 -13.28
CA LYS A 109 -3.88 -2.55 -13.44
C LYS A 109 -4.40 -3.45 -14.59
N PRO A 110 -4.26 -4.78 -14.51
CA PRO A 110 -5.00 -5.70 -15.39
C PRO A 110 -6.50 -5.67 -15.04
N LYS A 111 -7.37 -6.01 -16.01
CA LYS A 111 -8.84 -5.96 -15.84
C LYS A 111 -9.37 -6.75 -14.65
N PHE A 112 -8.73 -7.87 -14.30
CA PHE A 112 -9.14 -8.70 -13.15
C PHE A 112 -8.79 -8.09 -11.79
N LEU A 113 -8.08 -6.95 -11.73
CA LEU A 113 -7.81 -6.18 -10.51
C LEU A 113 -8.60 -4.85 -10.46
N GLU A 114 -9.61 -4.66 -11.31
CA GLU A 114 -10.38 -3.41 -11.32
C GLU A 114 -11.06 -3.15 -9.97
N SER A 115 -11.65 -4.17 -9.34
CA SER A 115 -12.26 -4.06 -8.01
C SER A 115 -11.26 -3.65 -6.93
N ILE A 116 -10.03 -4.21 -6.93
CA ILE A 116 -8.95 -3.80 -6.02
C ILE A 116 -8.52 -2.35 -6.26
N PHE A 117 -8.48 -1.89 -7.52
CA PHE A 117 -8.17 -0.50 -7.85
C PHE A 117 -9.27 0.47 -7.40
N VAL A 118 -10.54 0.11 -7.64
CA VAL A 118 -11.72 0.89 -7.22
C VAL A 118 -11.79 0.97 -5.70
N LEU A 119 -11.62 -0.16 -5.01
CA LEU A 119 -11.61 -0.25 -3.54
C LEU A 119 -10.47 0.58 -2.94
N TRP A 120 -9.23 0.44 -3.45
CA TRP A 120 -8.11 1.28 -3.03
C TRP A 120 -8.44 2.76 -3.17
N GLY A 121 -8.98 3.16 -4.32
CA GLY A 121 -9.34 4.55 -4.61
C GLY A 121 -10.39 5.09 -3.65
N GLN A 122 -11.48 4.36 -3.44
CA GLN A 122 -12.57 4.74 -2.53
C GLN A 122 -12.09 4.89 -1.09
N LEU A 123 -11.34 3.90 -0.57
CA LEU A 123 -10.83 3.92 0.80
C LEU A 123 -9.78 5.01 1.02
N SER A 124 -8.84 5.20 0.08
CA SER A 124 -7.86 6.29 0.15
C SER A 124 -8.52 7.67 0.13
N GLN A 125 -9.58 7.90 -0.66
CA GLN A 125 -10.29 9.19 -0.63
C GLN A 125 -11.05 9.38 0.68
N ALA A 126 -11.73 8.34 1.19
CA ALA A 126 -12.44 8.42 2.48
C ALA A 126 -11.49 8.72 3.65
N LEU A 127 -10.35 8.04 3.73
CA LEU A 127 -9.37 8.27 4.80
C LEU A 127 -8.68 9.64 4.68
N TYR A 128 -8.36 10.08 3.46
CA TYR A 128 -7.85 11.42 3.19
C TYR A 128 -8.81 12.54 3.66
N LEU A 129 -10.11 12.39 3.39
CA LEU A 129 -11.14 13.34 3.84
C LEU A 129 -11.29 13.33 5.37
N LEU A 130 -11.20 12.16 6.00
CA LEU A 130 -11.17 12.05 7.46
C LEU A 130 -9.95 12.78 8.04
N GLU A 131 -8.74 12.54 7.52
CA GLU A 131 -7.51 13.22 7.93
C GLU A 131 -7.62 14.75 7.80
N ARG A 132 -8.18 15.24 6.68
CA ARG A 132 -8.44 16.67 6.45
C ARG A 132 -9.41 17.27 7.46
N THR A 133 -10.40 16.50 7.91
CA THR A 133 -11.41 16.92 8.89
C THR A 133 -10.87 16.91 10.32
N LEU A 134 -10.14 15.86 10.70
CA LEU A 134 -9.55 15.69 12.02
C LEU A 134 -8.34 16.61 12.27
N TRP A 135 -7.50 16.80 11.25
CA TRP A 135 -6.23 17.50 11.37
C TRP A 135 -6.02 18.50 10.20
N PRO A 136 -6.82 19.58 10.12
CA PRO A 136 -6.76 20.55 9.01
C PRO A 136 -5.40 21.25 8.87
N GLU A 137 -4.64 21.37 9.96
CA GLU A 137 -3.28 21.95 9.97
C GLU A 137 -2.16 20.94 9.57
N GLN A 138 -2.45 19.63 9.60
CA GLN A 138 -1.46 18.60 9.27
C GLN A 138 -1.64 18.14 7.82
N ARG A 139 -0.54 18.02 7.07
CA ARG A 139 -0.58 17.44 5.73
C ARG A 139 -1.10 15.98 5.83
N PRO A 140 -2.11 15.59 5.03
CA PRO A 140 -2.55 14.20 4.95
C PRO A 140 -1.41 13.24 4.61
N ASP A 141 -1.37 12.13 5.33
CA ASP A 141 -0.39 11.04 5.17
C ASP A 141 -0.95 9.89 4.30
N THR A 142 -2.28 9.81 4.13
CA THR A 142 -2.95 8.82 3.28
C THR A 142 -2.44 8.85 1.83
N PRO A 143 -2.03 7.70 1.25
CA PRO A 143 -1.50 7.64 -0.11
C PRO A 143 -2.60 7.75 -1.17
N LEU A 144 -2.58 8.85 -1.93
CA LEU A 144 -3.45 9.10 -3.10
C LEU A 144 -2.84 8.71 -4.45
N HIS A 145 -1.62 8.14 -4.46
CA HIS A 145 -0.88 7.81 -5.68
C HIS A 145 -0.28 6.40 -5.60
N LEU A 146 -0.35 5.65 -6.71
CA LEU A 146 0.24 4.32 -6.87
C LEU A 146 1.47 4.39 -7.78
N ARG A 147 2.51 3.62 -7.47
CA ARG A 147 3.64 3.37 -8.38
C ARG A 147 3.40 2.08 -9.17
N LEU A 148 2.54 2.17 -10.19
CA LEU A 148 2.21 1.04 -11.05
C LEU A 148 3.41 0.65 -11.95
N PRO A 149 3.62 -0.66 -12.23
CA PRO A 149 4.55 -1.10 -13.26
C PRO A 149 4.08 -0.67 -14.67
N ASN A 150 5.05 -0.48 -15.58
CA ASN A 150 4.83 -0.01 -16.95
C ASN A 150 3.87 -0.88 -17.80
N ALA A 151 3.67 -2.14 -17.40
CA ALA A 151 2.77 -3.08 -18.06
C ALA A 151 2.05 -3.93 -16.99
N PRO A 152 0.79 -4.35 -17.25
CA PRO A 152 0.07 -5.27 -16.37
C PRO A 152 0.76 -6.64 -16.32
N ARG A 153 0.73 -7.28 -15.15
CA ARG A 153 1.42 -8.54 -14.86
C ARG A 153 0.46 -9.56 -14.22
N PRO A 154 0.74 -10.87 -14.32
CA PRO A 154 -0.09 -11.88 -13.68
C PRO A 154 0.03 -11.84 -12.15
N LEU A 155 -0.95 -12.41 -11.44
CA LEU A 155 -0.88 -12.63 -9.98
C LEU A 155 0.32 -13.49 -9.55
N GLY A 156 0.90 -14.26 -10.48
CA GLY A 156 2.10 -15.06 -10.23
C GLY A 156 3.31 -14.23 -9.80
N ASP A 157 3.40 -12.94 -10.16
CA ASP A 157 4.49 -12.05 -9.73
C ASP A 157 4.52 -11.85 -8.20
N LEU A 158 3.40 -12.05 -7.50
CA LEU A 158 3.33 -12.03 -6.03
C LEU A 158 4.09 -13.22 -5.39
N LEU A 159 4.44 -14.24 -6.18
CA LEU A 159 5.28 -15.36 -5.75
C LEU A 159 6.77 -15.03 -5.78
N LEU A 160 7.20 -13.90 -6.35
CA LEU A 160 8.62 -13.50 -6.39
C LEU A 160 9.15 -13.15 -4.99
N ASP A 161 10.45 -13.32 -4.76
CA ASP A 161 11.04 -13.15 -3.42
C ASP A 161 11.06 -11.70 -2.93
N ALA A 162 11.04 -10.73 -3.85
CA ALA A 162 10.82 -9.32 -3.53
C ALA A 162 9.49 -9.05 -2.81
N PHE A 163 8.47 -9.91 -2.99
CA PHE A 163 7.17 -9.74 -2.34
C PHE A 163 7.11 -10.40 -0.94
N THR A 164 8.04 -11.29 -0.60
CA THR A 164 8.03 -12.06 0.66
C THR A 164 7.90 -11.20 1.94
N PRO A 165 8.56 -10.03 2.08
CA PRO A 165 8.39 -9.17 3.25
C PRO A 165 6.97 -8.61 3.43
N ASN A 166 6.17 -8.59 2.36
CA ASN A 166 4.87 -7.92 2.32
C ASN A 166 3.70 -8.87 2.63
N ILE A 167 3.94 -10.18 2.77
CA ILE A 167 2.90 -11.21 2.93
C ILE A 167 1.96 -10.92 4.11
N GLN A 168 2.48 -10.42 5.23
CA GLN A 168 1.65 -10.16 6.41
C GLN A 168 0.60 -9.06 6.17
N TYR A 169 0.90 -8.04 5.37
CA TYR A 169 -0.06 -6.97 5.06
C TYR A 169 -1.26 -7.49 4.27
N ILE A 170 -1.08 -8.54 3.45
CA ILE A 170 -2.17 -9.20 2.74
C ILE A 170 -3.10 -9.92 3.72
N TYR A 171 -2.55 -10.64 4.71
CA TYR A 171 -3.35 -11.31 5.74
C TYR A 171 -4.11 -10.32 6.64
N ASN A 172 -3.50 -9.18 6.96
CA ASN A 172 -4.16 -8.10 7.69
C ASN A 172 -5.32 -7.48 6.87
N ALA A 173 -5.05 -7.12 5.60
CA ALA A 173 -6.05 -6.58 4.69
C ALA A 173 -7.27 -7.50 4.51
N ILE A 174 -7.07 -8.82 4.44
CA ILE A 174 -8.16 -9.81 4.39
C ILE A 174 -9.09 -9.72 5.61
N ASN A 175 -8.53 -9.59 6.80
CA ASN A 175 -9.30 -9.50 8.05
C ASN A 175 -10.06 -8.17 8.14
N ALA A 176 -9.39 -7.07 7.78
CA ALA A 176 -10.01 -5.76 7.67
C ALA A 176 -11.16 -5.74 6.64
N LEU A 177 -10.97 -6.34 5.46
CA LEU A 177 -12.00 -6.39 4.40
C LEU A 177 -13.21 -7.18 4.85
N SER A 178 -12.98 -8.34 5.47
CA SER A 178 -14.04 -9.19 6.00
C SER A 178 -14.83 -8.43 7.08
N THR A 179 -14.16 -7.67 7.95
CA THR A 179 -14.82 -6.87 8.99
C THR A 179 -15.66 -5.72 8.39
N PHE A 180 -15.12 -5.02 7.40
CA PHE A 180 -15.81 -3.91 6.73
C PHE A 180 -17.02 -4.39 5.92
N HIS A 181 -16.90 -5.51 5.20
CA HIS A 181 -17.99 -6.12 4.44
C HIS A 181 -19.11 -6.64 5.34
N THR A 182 -18.79 -7.33 6.45
CA THR A 182 -19.80 -7.72 7.45
C THR A 182 -20.54 -6.50 7.99
N TRP A 183 -19.83 -5.45 8.43
CA TRP A 183 -20.49 -4.22 8.90
C TRP A 183 -21.36 -3.56 7.82
N PHE A 184 -20.91 -3.56 6.56
CA PHE A 184 -21.65 -2.97 5.45
C PHE A 184 -22.96 -3.73 5.21
N THR A 185 -22.91 -5.06 5.14
CA THR A 185 -24.11 -5.91 4.97
C THR A 185 -25.07 -5.86 6.16
N ASP A 186 -24.55 -5.63 7.38
CA ASP A 186 -25.37 -5.42 8.59
C ASP A 186 -26.03 -4.02 8.63
N SER A 187 -25.44 -3.01 7.97
CA SER A 187 -25.82 -1.60 8.10
C SER A 187 -26.54 -1.00 6.90
N TYR A 188 -26.39 -1.58 5.70
CA TYR A 188 -26.89 -1.05 4.43
C TYR A 188 -27.61 -2.12 3.60
N SER A 189 -28.56 -1.68 2.76
CA SER A 189 -29.19 -2.58 1.79
C SER A 189 -28.22 -2.92 0.65
N VAL A 190 -27.89 -4.22 0.54
CA VAL A 190 -27.07 -4.76 -0.56
C VAL A 190 -27.71 -4.52 -1.92
N GLU A 191 -29.05 -4.52 -2.02
CA GLU A 191 -29.76 -4.26 -3.27
C GLU A 191 -29.61 -2.81 -3.74
N LEU A 192 -29.60 -1.85 -2.81
CA LEU A 192 -29.44 -0.42 -3.12
C LEU A 192 -27.99 -0.06 -3.48
N HIS A 193 -27.03 -0.81 -2.93
CA HIS A 193 -25.60 -0.57 -3.09
C HIS A 193 -24.91 -1.76 -3.80
N SER A 194 -25.60 -2.38 -4.76
CA SER A 194 -25.17 -3.61 -5.45
C SER A 194 -23.76 -3.49 -6.02
N ASP A 195 -23.46 -2.39 -6.70
CA ASP A 195 -22.18 -2.19 -7.38
C ASP A 195 -21.01 -2.11 -6.38
N PHE A 196 -21.24 -1.47 -5.23
CA PHE A 196 -20.24 -1.40 -4.16
C PHE A 196 -20.10 -2.74 -3.44
N ASN A 197 -21.19 -3.48 -3.23
CA ASN A 197 -21.12 -4.84 -2.70
C ASN A 197 -20.33 -5.77 -3.63
N SER A 198 -20.56 -5.72 -4.95
CA SER A 198 -19.79 -6.50 -5.92
C SER A 198 -18.30 -6.15 -5.90
N VAL A 199 -17.94 -4.86 -5.78
CA VAL A 199 -16.53 -4.45 -5.58
C VAL A 199 -15.93 -5.07 -4.31
N LEU A 200 -16.67 -5.12 -3.21
CA LEU A 200 -16.20 -5.74 -1.95
C LEU A 200 -16.06 -7.26 -2.09
N GLU A 201 -17.06 -7.95 -2.65
CA GLU A 201 -17.05 -9.41 -2.86
C GLU A 201 -15.92 -9.85 -3.80
N ASP A 202 -15.77 -9.19 -4.96
CA ASP A 202 -14.67 -9.46 -5.90
C ASP A 202 -13.31 -9.19 -5.25
N SER A 203 -13.19 -8.12 -4.47
CA SER A 203 -11.96 -7.82 -3.73
C SER A 203 -11.65 -8.90 -2.71
N ILE A 204 -12.64 -9.42 -1.96
CA ILE A 204 -12.47 -10.55 -1.05
C ILE A 204 -11.96 -11.77 -1.81
N LEU A 205 -12.58 -12.12 -2.94
CA LEU A 205 -12.17 -13.28 -3.76
C LEU A 205 -10.73 -13.14 -4.28
N ILE A 206 -10.33 -11.96 -4.74
CA ILE A 206 -8.96 -11.68 -5.19
C ILE A 206 -7.98 -11.80 -4.02
N PHE A 207 -8.26 -11.17 -2.88
CA PHE A 207 -7.41 -11.26 -1.69
C PHE A 207 -7.26 -12.70 -1.19
N ARG A 208 -8.34 -13.51 -1.18
CA ARG A 208 -8.29 -14.94 -0.84
C ARG A 208 -7.50 -15.77 -1.85
N SER A 209 -7.57 -15.41 -3.13
CA SER A 209 -6.77 -16.03 -4.19
C SER A 209 -5.27 -15.75 -4.00
N VAL A 210 -4.91 -14.50 -3.68
CA VAL A 210 -3.54 -14.10 -3.33
C VAL A 210 -3.06 -14.82 -2.07
N GLU A 211 -3.86 -14.87 -1.00
CA GLU A 211 -3.55 -15.66 0.20
C GLU A 211 -3.25 -17.13 -0.12
N THR A 212 -4.03 -17.74 -1.01
CA THR A 212 -3.83 -19.14 -1.42
C THR A 212 -2.50 -19.33 -2.17
N LEU A 213 -2.16 -18.40 -3.08
CA LEU A 213 -0.87 -18.38 -3.79
C LEU A 213 0.32 -18.20 -2.82
N LEU A 214 0.24 -17.26 -1.88
CA LEU A 214 1.29 -16.99 -0.91
C LEU A 214 1.48 -18.16 0.08
N ARG A 215 0.39 -18.79 0.52
CA ARG A 215 0.45 -20.03 1.32
C ARG A 215 1.08 -21.19 0.54
N LEU A 216 0.83 -21.29 -0.77
CA LEU A 216 1.49 -22.29 -1.62
C LEU A 216 3.00 -22.05 -1.70
N LYS A 217 3.44 -20.79 -1.91
CA LYS A 217 4.86 -20.41 -1.84
C LYS A 217 5.50 -20.80 -0.52
N GLN A 218 4.87 -20.44 0.60
CA GLN A 218 5.38 -20.76 1.94
C GLN A 218 5.52 -22.27 2.16
N ARG A 219 4.57 -23.08 1.67
CA ARG A 219 4.65 -24.55 1.71
C ARG A 219 5.78 -25.11 0.84
N TYR A 220 6.07 -24.50 -0.32
CA TYR A 220 7.18 -24.91 -1.17
C TYR A 220 8.52 -24.63 -0.48
N ILE A 221 8.72 -23.40 0.02
CA ILE A 221 9.95 -23.01 0.75
C ILE A 221 10.16 -23.89 1.99
N ALA A 222 9.11 -24.16 2.77
CA ALA A 222 9.20 -25.02 3.95
C ALA A 222 9.49 -26.50 3.65
N ARG A 223 9.36 -26.93 2.39
CA ARG A 223 9.62 -28.30 1.91
C ARG A 223 10.86 -28.40 1.02
N ALA A 224 11.52 -27.28 0.72
CA ALA A 224 12.78 -27.30 -0.02
C ALA A 224 13.80 -28.12 0.79
N PRO A 225 14.55 -29.04 0.14
CA PRO A 225 15.70 -29.67 0.78
C PRO A 225 16.62 -28.56 1.29
N ARG A 226 16.94 -28.60 2.59
CA ARG A 226 18.10 -27.86 3.08
C ARG A 226 19.30 -28.63 2.56
N ASP A 227 20.00 -28.08 1.58
CA ASP A 227 21.28 -28.64 1.19
C ASP A 227 22.14 -28.77 2.46
N PRO A 228 22.79 -29.93 2.68
CA PRO A 228 23.73 -30.06 3.77
C PRO A 228 24.77 -28.96 3.59
N ALA A 229 25.02 -28.19 4.65
CA ALA A 229 26.08 -27.19 4.63
C ALA A 229 27.36 -27.91 4.21
N ILE A 230 27.88 -27.55 3.03
CA ILE A 230 29.20 -28.02 2.60
C ILE A 230 30.18 -27.34 3.54
N ASP A 231 30.64 -28.10 4.53
CA ASP A 231 31.66 -27.69 5.47
C ASP A 231 32.96 -27.56 4.68
N LEU A 232 33.17 -26.38 4.11
CA LEU A 232 34.43 -26.00 3.51
C LEU A 232 35.38 -25.69 4.67
N ASP A 233 36.06 -26.74 5.13
CA ASP A 233 37.16 -26.65 6.10
C ASP A 233 38.05 -25.44 5.76
N PRO A 234 38.34 -24.56 6.74
CA PRO A 234 39.23 -23.43 6.50
C PRO A 234 40.63 -23.95 6.16
N PRO A 235 41.31 -23.39 5.14
CA PRO A 235 42.68 -23.79 4.83
C PRO A 235 43.59 -23.47 6.02
N GLU A 236 44.25 -24.48 6.57
CA GLU A 236 45.22 -24.29 7.66
C GLU A 236 46.40 -23.43 7.22
N ASP A 237 46.68 -22.37 7.97
CA ASP A 237 47.87 -21.54 7.82
C ASP A 237 49.15 -22.37 7.97
N THR A 238 49.94 -22.47 6.91
CA THR A 238 51.37 -22.79 7.00
C THR A 238 52.21 -21.59 6.55
N ALA A 239 52.54 -20.73 7.52
CA ALA A 239 53.66 -19.80 7.39
C ALA A 239 54.97 -20.60 7.16
N THR A 240 55.99 -20.12 6.44
CA THR A 240 56.75 -18.88 6.71
C THR A 240 57.72 -18.51 5.57
N GLY A 241 57.80 -17.20 5.22
CA GLY A 241 59.04 -16.50 4.79
C GLY A 241 59.61 -16.78 3.38
N THR A 242 60.34 -15.88 2.69
CA THR A 242 60.80 -14.50 3.01
C THR A 242 61.21 -13.79 1.69
N THR A 243 61.36 -12.45 1.73
CA THR A 243 62.14 -11.57 0.80
C THR A 243 61.55 -11.15 -0.57
N GLU A 244 60.99 -9.93 -0.59
CA GLU A 244 61.16 -8.91 -1.65
C GLU A 244 62.63 -8.37 -1.67
N PRO A 245 63.10 -7.49 -2.61
CA PRO A 245 62.38 -6.51 -3.47
C PRO A 245 62.82 -6.61 -4.99
N ALA A 246 62.76 -5.64 -5.92
CA ALA A 246 62.52 -4.18 -5.87
C ALA A 246 62.13 -3.50 -7.23
N THR A 247 61.39 -2.39 -7.12
CA THR A 247 61.43 -1.12 -7.91
C THR A 247 61.39 -1.09 -9.47
N GLY A 248 60.46 -0.30 -10.04
CA GLY A 248 60.55 0.27 -11.40
C GLY A 248 59.31 1.12 -11.79
N SER A 249 59.49 2.38 -12.20
CA SER A 249 58.41 3.40 -12.22
C SER A 249 57.80 3.78 -13.59
N ALA A 250 56.49 4.08 -13.56
CA ALA A 250 55.74 5.13 -14.28
C ALA A 250 55.39 5.02 -15.81
N PRO A 251 54.25 5.64 -16.26
CA PRO A 251 53.72 5.64 -17.65
C PRO A 251 53.79 7.08 -18.28
N PRO A 252 52.93 7.55 -19.22
CA PRO A 252 52.11 6.95 -20.30
C PRO A 252 52.36 7.59 -21.71
N ALA A 253 51.77 7.03 -22.79
CA ALA A 253 51.46 7.65 -24.11
C ALA A 253 51.03 6.53 -25.11
N ASP A 254 50.25 6.70 -26.18
CA ASP A 254 49.32 7.75 -26.63
C ASP A 254 48.28 7.08 -27.56
N ALA A 255 47.13 7.71 -27.82
CA ALA A 255 46.18 7.27 -28.85
C ALA A 255 46.11 8.29 -29.99
N PRO A 256 45.85 7.87 -31.24
CA PRO A 256 44.53 8.23 -31.79
C PRO A 256 43.92 7.20 -32.77
N ALA A 257 42.60 7.30 -32.94
CA ALA A 257 41.85 6.69 -34.04
C ALA A 257 41.63 7.70 -35.18
N PRO A 258 41.21 7.24 -36.37
CA PRO A 258 40.31 8.01 -37.22
C PRO A 258 39.07 7.23 -37.70
N GLU A 259 38.12 7.98 -38.25
CA GLU A 259 36.73 7.64 -38.53
C GLU A 259 36.50 7.03 -39.94
N GLY A 260 35.34 6.41 -40.19
CA GLY A 260 34.89 6.14 -41.57
C GLY A 260 33.88 4.97 -41.73
N PRO A 261 32.77 5.10 -42.49
CA PRO A 261 31.61 4.22 -42.33
C PRO A 261 31.41 3.17 -43.44
N MET A 262 30.58 2.16 -43.17
CA MET A 262 29.90 1.38 -44.21
C MET A 262 28.54 0.85 -43.72
N GLU A 263 27.44 1.38 -44.28
CA GLU A 263 26.11 0.77 -44.22
C GLU A 263 25.94 -0.25 -45.35
N LEU A 264 25.14 -1.30 -45.14
CA LEU A 264 23.90 -1.62 -45.92
C LEU A 264 23.42 -3.09 -45.74
N LEU A 265 22.21 -3.23 -45.19
CA LEU A 265 21.08 -4.12 -45.55
C LEU A 265 21.27 -5.63 -45.85
N SER A 266 20.44 -6.45 -45.18
CA SER A 266 19.31 -7.22 -45.77
C SER A 266 18.55 -7.91 -44.62
N ASP A 267 17.33 -7.53 -44.24
CA ASP A 267 16.02 -7.70 -44.91
C ASP A 267 15.47 -9.14 -44.88
N THR A 268 14.52 -9.38 -43.97
CA THR A 268 13.41 -10.35 -44.10
C THR A 268 12.36 -10.03 -43.02
N GLY A 269 11.10 -9.86 -43.42
CA GLY A 269 10.14 -9.07 -42.64
C GLY A 269 9.03 -9.81 -41.86
N THR A 270 8.31 -8.99 -41.11
CA THR A 270 6.97 -9.15 -40.48
C THR A 270 6.82 -9.96 -39.16
N PRO A 271 6.09 -9.41 -38.16
CA PRO A 271 5.92 -10.00 -36.83
C PRO A 271 4.64 -10.85 -36.67
N LEU A 272 4.65 -11.75 -35.68
CA LEU A 272 3.48 -12.53 -35.26
C LEU A 272 2.51 -11.68 -34.41
N GLN A 273 1.24 -11.60 -34.83
CA GLN A 273 0.14 -11.12 -33.99
C GLN A 273 -0.39 -12.26 -33.12
N TRP A 274 -0.63 -11.97 -31.83
CA TRP A 274 -1.32 -12.88 -30.91
C TRP A 274 -2.77 -12.42 -30.72
N TYR A 275 -3.69 -13.39 -30.75
CA TYR A 275 -5.08 -13.27 -30.30
C TYR A 275 -5.19 -13.72 -28.85
#